data_AF-A0A939K732-F1
#
_entry.id   AF-A0A939K732-F1
#
_cell.length_a   1.000
_cell.length_b   1.000
_cell.length_c   1.000
_cell.angle_alpha   90.00
_cell.angle_beta   90.00
_cell.angle_gamma   90.00
#
_symmetry.space_group_name_H-M   'P 1'
#
loop_
_entity.id
_entity.type
_entity.pdbx_description
1 polymer ?
#
loop_
_entity_poly.entity_id
_entity_poly.type
_entity_poly.pdbx_seq_one_letter_code
_entity_poly.pdbx_strand_id
1 'polypeptide(L)'
;MNLLFLVEGGKTEPKVYKAWLQHLFPSLTFVVRPEDMTMNTCRIIAGNGYPSMVDRQNNNSEVSRLEACLIDIEKFGNVNHFFICIDSEEHSYTARFHELKSKLDALKSGYNIDSSKTEIHIIIQY
;
A
#
# COMPACT_ATOMS: atom_id res chain seq x y z
N MET A 1 -15.65 6.28 1.55
CA MET A 1 -14.55 5.70 0.75
C MET A 1 -13.33 5.50 1.64
N ASN A 2 -12.74 4.31 1.63
CA ASN A 2 -11.63 3.97 2.52
C ASN A 2 -10.36 3.70 1.72
N LEU A 3 -9.31 4.45 2.02
CA LEU A 3 -8.06 4.47 1.26
C LEU A 3 -6.93 3.81 2.06
N LEU A 4 -6.24 2.86 1.47
CA LEU A 4 -5.00 2.30 2.00
C LEU A 4 -3.84 2.73 1.10
N PHE A 5 -2.80 3.29 1.70
CA PHE A 5 -1.54 3.60 1.02
C PHE A 5 -0.42 2.75 1.61
N LEU A 6 0.35 2.09 0.76
CA LEU A 6 1.67 1.57 1.08
C LEU A 6 2.69 2.44 0.36
N VAL A 7 3.46 3.21 1.10
CA VAL A 7 4.50 4.13 0.60
C VAL A 7 5.86 3.57 0.94
N GLU A 8 6.86 3.73 0.08
CA GLU A 8 8.17 3.12 0.24
C GLU A 8 8.89 3.61 1.51
N GLY A 9 8.97 4.93 1.70
CA GLY A 9 9.77 5.55 2.74
C GLY A 9 9.29 5.25 4.17
N GLY A 10 10.26 5.11 5.09
CA GLY A 10 9.99 4.81 6.51
C GLY A 10 9.45 5.98 7.33
N LYS A 11 9.75 7.23 6.93
CA LYS A 11 9.50 8.43 7.77
C LYS A 11 8.97 9.64 6.99
N THR A 12 9.58 9.98 5.86
CA THR A 12 9.26 11.21 5.13
C THR A 12 7.96 11.06 4.34
N GLU A 13 7.88 10.04 3.48
CA GLU A 13 6.70 9.81 2.63
C GLU A 13 5.39 9.70 3.41
N PRO A 14 5.27 8.93 4.52
CA PRO A 14 4.03 8.88 5.27
C PRO A 14 3.55 10.26 5.74
N LYS A 15 4.47 11.16 6.06
CA LYS A 15 4.15 12.54 6.48
C LYS A 15 3.72 13.39 5.29
N VAL A 16 4.44 13.29 4.17
CA VAL A 16 4.14 14.06 2.94
C VAL A 16 2.79 13.65 2.37
N TYR A 17 2.54 12.35 2.19
CA TYR A 17 1.26 11.84 1.71
C TYR A 17 0.12 12.23 2.64
N LYS A 18 0.30 12.12 3.96
CA LYS A 18 -0.70 12.56 4.93
C LYS A 18 -1.03 14.05 4.76
N ALA A 19 -0.01 14.92 4.73
CA ALA A 19 -0.22 16.36 4.58
C ALA A 19 -0.91 16.71 3.26
N TRP A 20 -0.52 16.07 2.16
CA TRP A 20 -1.13 16.30 0.85
C TRP A 20 -2.59 15.85 0.79
N LEU A 21 -2.88 14.64 1.29
CA LEU A 21 -4.24 14.10 1.34
C LEU A 21 -5.14 14.90 2.28
N GLN A 22 -4.62 15.44 3.39
CA GLN A 22 -5.37 16.34 4.27
C GLN A 22 -5.77 17.64 3.56
N HIS A 23 -4.95 18.13 2.64
CA HIS A 23 -5.28 19.32 1.84
C HIS A 23 -6.32 19.02 0.76
N LEU A 24 -6.16 17.89 0.04
CA LEU A 24 -7.06 17.51 -1.06
C LEU A 24 -8.43 17.00 -0.57
N PHE A 25 -8.44 16.27 0.54
CA PHE A 25 -9.63 15.62 1.08
C PHE A 25 -9.75 15.93 2.58
N PRO A 26 -10.20 17.15 2.94
CA PRO A 26 -10.22 17.60 4.33
C PRO A 26 -11.15 16.78 5.25
N SER A 27 -12.07 16.00 4.68
CA SER A 27 -12.95 15.08 5.41
C SER A 27 -12.36 13.70 5.67
N LEU A 28 -11.15 13.39 5.16
CA LEU A 28 -10.49 12.11 5.43
C LEU A 28 -10.04 12.00 6.90
N THR A 29 -10.46 10.92 7.56
CA THR A 29 -9.98 10.58 8.90
C THR A 29 -8.82 9.59 8.81
N PHE A 30 -7.66 9.95 9.36
CA PHE A 30 -6.48 9.07 9.33
C PHE A 30 -6.52 8.07 10.47
N VAL A 31 -6.41 6.78 10.14
CA VAL A 31 -6.45 5.68 11.10
C VAL A 31 -5.19 4.83 11.03
N VAL A 32 -4.84 4.18 12.14
CA VAL A 32 -3.63 3.35 12.25
C VAL A 32 -3.96 1.88 12.01
N ARG A 33 -5.10 1.41 12.51
CA ARG A 33 -5.49 0.00 12.46
C ARG A 33 -6.46 -0.24 11.30
N PRO A 34 -6.36 -1.39 10.62
CA PRO A 34 -7.24 -1.71 9.51
C PRO A 34 -8.72 -1.84 9.93
N GLU A 35 -9.03 -2.32 11.13
CA GLU A 35 -10.40 -2.41 11.65
C GLU A 35 -11.07 -1.05 11.87
N ASP A 36 -10.28 0.03 12.02
CA ASP A 36 -10.81 1.38 12.19
C ASP A 36 -11.21 2.02 10.84
N MET A 37 -10.94 1.36 9.71
CA MET A 37 -11.31 1.86 8.38
C MET A 37 -12.81 1.65 8.12
N THR A 38 -13.61 2.68 8.40
CA THR A 38 -15.08 2.61 8.38
C THR A 38 -15.67 3.45 7.26
N MET A 39 -15.65 4.78 7.40
CA MET A 39 -16.20 5.71 6.40
C MET A 39 -15.28 6.91 6.22
N ASN A 40 -14.82 7.15 4.99
CA ASN A 40 -13.97 8.28 4.64
C ASN A 40 -12.67 8.26 5.46
N THR A 41 -12.09 7.08 5.60
CA THR A 41 -10.86 6.87 6.34
C THR A 41 -9.67 6.66 5.42
N CYS A 42 -8.49 7.06 5.87
CA CYS A 42 -7.22 6.78 5.20
C CYS A 42 -6.24 6.12 6.16
N ARG A 43 -5.58 5.05 5.72
CA ARG A 43 -4.47 4.41 6.41
C ARG A 43 -3.23 4.49 5.53
N ILE A 44 -2.11 4.90 6.11
CA ILE A 44 -0.82 4.99 5.41
C ILE A 44 0.18 4.07 6.11
N ILE A 45 0.78 3.17 5.34
CA ILE A 45 1.75 2.17 5.78
C ILE A 45 3.10 2.51 5.18
N ALA A 46 4.10 2.60 6.05
CA ALA A 46 5.49 2.74 5.66
C ALA A 46 6.06 1.37 5.24
N GLY A 47 6.60 1.30 4.03
CA GLY A 47 7.27 0.16 3.43
C GLY A 47 8.65 -0.09 4.03
N ASN A 48 9.33 0.98 4.46
CA ASN A 48 10.72 1.00 4.96
C ASN A 48 11.77 0.68 3.90
N GLY A 49 11.53 1.12 2.68
CA GLY A 49 12.43 0.99 1.53
C GLY A 49 12.26 -0.30 0.76
N TYR A 50 12.70 -0.28 -0.49
CA TYR A 50 12.93 -1.47 -1.28
C TYR A 50 14.19 -2.23 -0.83
N PRO A 51 14.21 -3.57 -0.81
CA PRO A 51 13.14 -4.50 -1.18
C PRO A 51 12.19 -4.86 -0.02
N SER A 52 12.41 -4.35 1.21
CA SER A 52 11.65 -4.75 2.41
C SER A 52 10.13 -4.58 2.31
N MET A 53 9.72 -3.61 1.50
CA MET A 53 8.32 -3.33 1.19
C MET A 53 7.63 -4.51 0.50
N VAL A 54 8.34 -5.23 -0.38
CA VAL A 54 7.75 -6.26 -1.25
C VAL A 54 8.26 -7.67 -0.95
N ASP A 55 9.49 -7.80 -0.46
CA ASP A 55 10.12 -9.08 -0.16
C ASP A 55 10.14 -9.36 1.33
N ARG A 56 10.00 -10.64 1.69
CA ARG A 56 10.15 -11.10 3.06
C ARG A 56 11.58 -10.84 3.52
N GLN A 57 11.73 -10.19 4.67
CA GLN A 57 13.04 -10.02 5.30
C GLN A 57 13.34 -11.14 6.29
N ASN A 58 14.61 -11.48 6.45
CA ASN A 58 15.10 -12.50 7.38
C ASN A 58 15.01 -12.06 8.88
N ASN A 59 14.27 -11.00 9.18
CA ASN A 59 14.40 -10.20 10.40
C ASN A 59 13.20 -10.38 11.36
N ASN A 60 12.57 -11.57 11.38
CA ASN A 60 11.40 -11.94 12.20
C ASN A 60 10.01 -11.50 11.70
N SER A 61 9.86 -10.97 10.48
CA SER A 61 8.55 -10.85 9.84
C SER A 61 8.29 -12.04 8.93
N GLU A 62 7.14 -12.70 9.10
CA GLU A 62 6.75 -13.85 8.28
C GLU A 62 6.35 -13.47 6.84
N VAL A 63 5.95 -12.21 6.64
CA VAL A 63 5.41 -11.67 5.39
C VAL A 63 5.99 -10.29 5.08
N SER A 64 5.97 -9.88 3.80
CA SER A 64 6.37 -8.52 3.41
C SER A 64 5.30 -7.47 3.79
N ARG A 65 5.61 -6.18 3.67
CA ARG A 65 4.61 -5.11 3.94
C ARG A 65 3.47 -5.12 2.92
N LEU A 66 3.79 -5.40 1.66
CA LEU A 66 2.79 -5.60 0.61
C LEU A 66 1.85 -6.74 0.95
N GLU A 67 2.40 -7.88 1.35
CA GLU A 67 1.60 -9.05 1.74
C GLU A 67 0.74 -8.79 2.98
N ALA A 68 1.27 -8.13 4.01
CA ALA A 68 0.50 -7.73 5.18
C ALA A 68 -0.70 -6.84 4.82
N CYS A 69 -0.55 -5.93 3.84
CA CYS A 69 -1.67 -5.13 3.34
C CYS A 69 -2.74 -6.00 2.64
N LEU A 70 -2.35 -7.02 1.87
CA LEU A 70 -3.30 -7.93 1.22
C LEU A 70 -4.08 -8.75 2.26
N ILE A 71 -3.39 -9.24 3.31
CA ILE A 71 -4.02 -9.91 4.46
C ILE A 71 -5.06 -8.99 5.12
N ASP A 72 -4.71 -7.72 5.38
CA ASP A 72 -5.64 -6.75 5.96
C ASP A 72 -6.86 -6.53 5.04
N ILE A 73 -6.63 -6.37 3.73
CA ILE A 73 -7.72 -6.16 2.75
C ILE A 73 -8.69 -7.36 2.74
N GLU A 74 -8.18 -8.58 2.65
CA GLU A 74 -9.01 -9.79 2.66
C GLU A 74 -9.77 -9.94 3.99
N LYS A 75 -9.06 -9.77 5.11
CA LYS A 75 -9.61 -10.00 6.45
C LYS A 75 -10.73 -9.03 6.81
N PHE A 76 -10.58 -7.76 6.48
CA PHE A 76 -11.54 -6.72 6.90
C PHE A 76 -12.51 -6.31 5.79
N GLY A 77 -12.15 -6.52 4.52
CA GLY A 77 -13.03 -6.24 3.38
C GLY A 77 -13.51 -4.78 3.28
N ASN A 78 -12.81 -3.85 3.95
CA ASN A 78 -13.23 -2.47 4.17
C ASN A 78 -12.37 -1.44 3.44
N VAL A 79 -11.47 -1.88 2.55
CA VAL A 79 -10.61 -1.01 1.71
C VAL A 79 -11.24 -0.87 0.33
N ASN A 80 -11.51 0.36 -0.11
CA ASN A 80 -12.02 0.62 -1.47
C ASN A 80 -10.89 0.81 -2.48
N HIS A 81 -9.83 1.51 -2.09
CA HIS A 81 -8.67 1.74 -2.95
C HIS A 81 -7.39 1.45 -2.18
N PHE A 82 -6.52 0.64 -2.79
CA PHE A 82 -5.19 0.34 -2.29
C PHE A 82 -4.14 0.91 -3.24
N PHE A 83 -3.38 1.90 -2.78
CA PHE A 83 -2.30 2.53 -3.52
C PHE A 83 -0.95 1.98 -3.07
N ILE A 84 -0.13 1.55 -4.03
CA ILE A 84 1.23 1.10 -3.83
C ILE A 84 2.13 2.15 -4.49
N CYS A 85 2.79 2.96 -3.68
CA CYS A 85 3.66 4.05 -4.12
C CYS A 85 5.13 3.63 -3.92
N ILE A 86 5.91 3.69 -4.99
CA ILE A 86 7.32 3.27 -4.99
C ILE A 86 8.14 4.20 -5.89
N ASP A 87 9.38 4.49 -5.51
CA ASP A 87 10.29 5.24 -6.35
C ASP A 87 10.86 4.34 -7.46
N SER A 88 11.09 4.91 -8.64
CA SER A 88 11.76 4.21 -9.73
C SER A 88 13.24 3.97 -9.43
N GLU A 89 13.82 4.74 -8.51
CA GLU A 89 15.24 4.76 -8.19
C GLU A 89 16.08 4.86 -9.49
N GLU A 90 17.02 3.93 -9.70
CA GLU A 90 17.85 3.84 -10.91
C GLU A 90 17.18 3.10 -12.07
N HIS A 91 15.97 2.58 -11.87
CA HIS A 91 15.21 1.85 -12.89
C HIS A 91 14.31 2.78 -13.70
N SER A 92 13.98 2.37 -14.93
CA SER A 92 12.90 3.03 -15.67
C SER A 92 11.55 2.75 -15.02
N TYR A 93 10.59 3.67 -15.20
CA TYR A 93 9.19 3.47 -14.83
C TYR A 93 8.69 2.07 -15.22
N THR A 94 8.88 1.68 -16.49
CA THR A 94 8.36 0.43 -17.05
C THR A 94 8.99 -0.80 -16.40
N ALA A 95 10.28 -0.75 -16.09
CA ALA A 95 10.99 -1.83 -15.42
C ALA A 95 10.47 -2.02 -13.99
N ARG A 96 10.38 -0.93 -13.21
CA ARG A 96 9.88 -0.98 -11.83
C ARG A 96 8.41 -1.40 -11.78
N PHE A 97 7.58 -0.90 -12.69
CA PHE A 97 6.17 -1.27 -12.78
C PHE A 97 6.01 -2.77 -13.03
N HIS A 98 6.73 -3.34 -14.01
CA HIS A 98 6.64 -4.78 -14.30
C HIS A 98 7.13 -5.63 -13.13
N GLU A 99 8.22 -5.24 -12.48
CA GLU A 99 8.74 -5.94 -11.31
C GLU A 99 7.69 -5.99 -10.18
N LEU A 100 7.17 -4.83 -9.79
CA LEU A 100 6.18 -4.74 -8.73
C LEU A 100 4.88 -5.45 -9.11
N LYS A 101 4.42 -5.29 -10.35
CA LYS A 101 3.21 -5.96 -10.85
C LYS A 101 3.35 -7.47 -10.82
N SER A 102 4.49 -8.02 -11.23
CA SER A 102 4.77 -9.45 -11.17
C SER A 102 4.75 -9.98 -9.73
N LYS A 103 5.39 -9.26 -8.79
CA LYS A 103 5.37 -9.61 -7.36
C LYS A 103 3.95 -9.55 -6.78
N LEU A 104 3.21 -8.49 -7.09
CA LEU A 104 1.83 -8.33 -6.67
C LEU A 104 0.94 -9.46 -7.19
N ASP A 105 1.04 -9.81 -8.46
CA ASP A 105 0.21 -10.85 -9.07
C ASP A 105 0.54 -12.24 -8.48
N ALA A 106 1.82 -12.51 -8.22
CA ALA A 106 2.25 -13.72 -7.51
C ALA A 106 1.65 -13.81 -6.10
N LEU A 107 1.74 -12.74 -5.31
CA LEU A 107 1.16 -12.69 -3.96
C LEU A 107 -0.37 -12.80 -3.98
N LYS A 108 -1.04 -12.03 -4.85
CA LYS A 108 -2.52 -12.02 -4.94
C LYS A 108 -3.10 -13.40 -5.25
N SER A 109 -2.37 -14.29 -5.92
CA SER A 109 -2.84 -15.66 -6.16
C SER A 109 -3.13 -16.46 -4.87
N GLY A 110 -2.54 -16.05 -3.73
CA GLY A 110 -2.76 -16.66 -2.42
C GLY A 110 -3.88 -16.03 -1.58
N TYR A 111 -4.52 -14.95 -2.05
CA TYR A 111 -5.49 -14.17 -1.28
C TYR A 111 -6.77 -13.90 -2.07
N ASN A 112 -7.93 -13.98 -1.43
CA ASN A 112 -9.22 -13.73 -2.05
C ASN A 112 -9.60 -12.24 -2.01
N ILE A 113 -9.00 -11.45 -2.89
CA ILE A 113 -9.26 -10.01 -2.98
C ILE A 113 -10.41 -9.75 -3.96
N ASP A 114 -11.55 -9.30 -3.43
CA ASP A 114 -12.75 -8.95 -4.21
C ASP A 114 -12.53 -7.67 -5.04
N SER A 115 -12.28 -7.85 -6.34
CA SER A 115 -12.04 -6.75 -7.28
C SER A 115 -13.27 -5.87 -7.52
N SER A 116 -14.48 -6.29 -7.11
CA SER A 116 -15.66 -5.43 -7.14
C SER A 116 -15.72 -4.45 -5.98
N LYS A 117 -14.95 -4.69 -4.91
CA LYS A 117 -14.89 -3.86 -3.70
C LYS A 117 -13.60 -3.07 -3.56
N THR A 118 -12.48 -3.66 -3.98
CA THR A 118 -11.14 -3.09 -3.82
C THR A 118 -10.43 -2.94 -5.15
N GLU A 119 -10.08 -1.70 -5.49
CA GLU A 119 -9.23 -1.38 -6.63
C GLU A 119 -7.78 -1.19 -6.18
N ILE A 120 -6.83 -1.80 -6.89
CA ILE A 120 -5.39 -1.67 -6.58
C ILE A 120 -4.71 -0.80 -7.62
N HIS A 121 -3.97 0.19 -7.14
CA HIS A 121 -3.29 1.22 -7.92
C HIS A 121 -1.78 1.11 -7.68
N ILE A 122 -0.99 1.08 -8.76
CA ILE A 122 0.47 1.15 -8.69
C ILE A 122 0.89 2.55 -9.16
N ILE A 123 1.64 3.26 -8.32
CA ILE A 123 2.19 4.58 -8.60
C ILE A 123 3.71 4.46 -8.52
N ILE A 124 4.37 4.63 -9.67
CA ILE A 124 5.83 4.73 -9.73
C ILE A 124 6.21 6.21 -9.79
N GLN A 125 7.13 6.64 -8.93
CA GLN A 125 7.56 8.02 -8.76
C GLN A 125 9.00 8.18 -9.28
N TYR A 126 9.32 9.34 -9.85
CA TYR A 126 10.66 9.66 -10.40
C TYR A 126 11.44 10.55 -9.43
#